data_AF-A0A1G6Z9N1-F1
#
_entry.id   AF-A0A1G6Z9N1-F1
#
_cell.length_a   1.000
_cell.length_b   1.000
_cell.length_c   1.000
_cell.angle_alpha   90.00
_cell.angle_beta   90.00
_cell.angle_gamma   90.00
#
_symmetry.space_group_name_H-M   'P 1'
#
loop_
_entity.id
_entity.type
_entity.pdbx_description
1 polymer ?
#
loop_
_entity_poly.entity_id
_entity_poly.type
_entity_poly.pdbx_seq_one_letter_code
_entity_poly.pdbx_strand_id
1 'polypeptide(L)'
;MNTGSGFVGIFSNGFNLTAKEINKISRNNSINEKMIGEKKMNTDRNFIDVLDDCFNEMQIDARQKDSLKKAILISHNNSLANSETRERLGILFEYEKNYLSLIKEYKEEIKFIESMQEDLRKERARFFSDTLKEVSLTMVESQIPSEVASCWIRELVNSYTKSLDVSSIIIEEHTFDTIGDIRNKAKMTINYEQKSEEK
;
A
#
# COMPACT_ATOMS: atom_id res chain seq x y z
N MET A 1 10.71 40.48 -20.68
CA MET A 1 9.43 39.85 -20.29
C MET A 1 9.18 38.67 -21.20
N ASN A 2 9.38 37.44 -20.70
CA ASN A 2 8.56 36.29 -21.06
C ASN A 2 8.83 35.18 -20.03
N THR A 3 7.93 35.07 -19.06
CA THR A 3 7.87 34.03 -18.04
C THR A 3 6.88 32.97 -18.52
N GLY A 4 7.25 31.70 -18.50
CA GLY A 4 6.27 30.63 -18.65
C GLY A 4 6.80 29.40 -19.39
N SER A 5 7.61 28.60 -18.71
CA SER A 5 7.80 27.19 -19.08
C SER A 5 7.08 26.36 -18.02
N GLY A 6 5.86 25.92 -18.37
CA GLY A 6 4.97 25.15 -17.52
C GLY A 6 5.59 23.82 -17.12
N PHE A 7 5.79 23.66 -15.81
CA PHE A 7 5.99 22.37 -15.18
C PHE A 7 4.63 21.65 -15.21
N VAL A 8 4.42 20.75 -16.17
CA VAL A 8 3.22 19.91 -16.21
C VAL A 8 3.40 18.82 -15.17
N GLY A 9 2.83 19.06 -13.98
CA GLY A 9 2.69 18.04 -12.94
C GLY A 9 1.79 16.92 -13.43
N ILE A 10 2.37 15.75 -13.72
CA ILE A 10 1.64 14.51 -13.89
C ILE A 10 1.69 13.78 -12.55
N PHE A 11 0.74 14.09 -11.68
CA PHE A 11 0.29 13.18 -10.63
C PHE A 11 -1.24 13.21 -10.59
N SER A 12 -1.85 12.59 -11.60
CA SER A 12 -3.23 12.09 -11.49
C SER A 12 -3.15 10.58 -11.32
N ASN A 13 -2.82 10.10 -10.12
CA ASN A 13 -3.02 8.71 -9.75
C ASN A 13 -4.43 8.55 -9.17
N GLY A 14 -5.41 8.55 -10.07
CA GLY A 14 -6.70 7.94 -9.81
C GLY A 14 -6.50 6.43 -9.67
N PHE A 15 -6.89 5.88 -8.54
CA PHE A 15 -7.08 4.45 -8.34
C PHE A 15 -8.07 3.92 -9.39
N ASN A 16 -7.56 3.39 -10.50
CA ASN A 16 -8.39 2.69 -11.48
C ASN A 16 -8.20 1.19 -11.30
N LEU A 17 -9.03 0.61 -10.43
CA LEU A 17 -9.31 -0.83 -10.44
C LEU A 17 -10.04 -1.16 -11.75
N THR A 18 -9.59 -2.17 -12.48
CA THR A 18 -10.23 -2.55 -13.74
C THR A 18 -11.60 -3.17 -13.48
N ALA A 19 -12.55 -3.00 -14.40
CA ALA A 19 -13.90 -3.56 -14.27
C ALA A 19 -13.93 -5.10 -14.11
N LYS A 20 -12.85 -5.79 -14.52
CA LYS A 20 -12.63 -7.22 -14.30
C LYS A 20 -12.27 -7.54 -12.84
N GLU A 21 -11.44 -6.72 -12.20
CA GLU A 21 -11.05 -6.88 -10.80
C GLU A 21 -12.24 -6.61 -9.85
N ILE A 22 -13.03 -5.59 -10.15
CA ILE A 22 -14.26 -5.26 -9.39
C ILE A 22 -15.27 -6.42 -9.48
N ASN A 23 -15.47 -6.99 -10.67
CA ASN A 23 -16.36 -8.15 -10.84
C ASN A 23 -15.88 -9.41 -10.13
N LYS A 24 -14.55 -9.63 -10.06
CA LYS A 24 -13.97 -10.79 -9.38
C LYS A 24 -14.16 -10.69 -7.87
N ILE A 25 -13.94 -9.51 -7.30
CA ILE A 25 -14.19 -9.23 -5.88
C ILE A 25 -15.68 -9.38 -5.55
N SER A 26 -16.57 -8.86 -6.40
CA SER A 26 -18.02 -8.94 -6.20
C SER A 26 -18.56 -10.38 -6.24
N ARG A 27 -18.04 -11.24 -7.14
CA ARG A 27 -18.41 -12.67 -7.15
C ARG A 27 -17.89 -13.43 -5.94
N ASN A 28 -16.67 -13.15 -5.51
CA ASN A 28 -16.09 -13.83 -4.35
C ASN A 28 -16.84 -13.49 -3.05
N ASN A 29 -17.24 -12.22 -2.87
CA ASN A 29 -18.07 -11.81 -1.75
C ASN A 29 -19.45 -12.50 -1.76
N SER A 30 -20.09 -12.63 -2.93
CA SER A 30 -21.39 -13.30 -3.04
C SER A 30 -21.34 -14.82 -2.76
N ILE A 31 -20.22 -15.48 -3.10
CA ILE A 31 -20.02 -16.91 -2.80
C ILE A 31 -19.74 -17.12 -1.31
N ASN A 32 -18.91 -16.27 -0.70
CA ASN A 32 -18.61 -16.33 0.74
C ASN A 32 -19.87 -16.08 1.59
N GLU A 33 -20.71 -15.10 1.24
CA GLU A 33 -21.98 -14.87 1.94
C GLU A 33 -22.91 -16.09 1.88
N LYS A 34 -22.92 -16.82 0.75
CA LYS A 34 -23.77 -18.00 0.56
C LYS A 34 -23.27 -19.21 1.35
N MET A 35 -21.97 -19.45 1.37
CA MET A 35 -21.33 -20.54 2.13
C MET A 35 -21.39 -20.31 3.66
N ILE A 36 -21.22 -19.06 4.11
CA ILE A 36 -21.41 -18.68 5.52
C ILE A 36 -22.86 -18.85 5.93
N GLY A 37 -23.82 -18.48 5.07
CA GLY A 37 -25.26 -18.69 5.31
C GLY A 37 -25.65 -20.18 5.45
N GLU A 38 -25.09 -21.06 4.61
CA GLU A 38 -25.36 -22.50 4.66
C GLU A 38 -24.75 -23.18 5.88
N LYS A 39 -23.52 -22.81 6.29
CA LYS A 39 -22.93 -23.31 7.55
C LYS A 39 -23.73 -22.83 8.77
N LYS A 40 -24.14 -21.56 8.80
CA LYS A 40 -24.93 -20.95 9.90
C LYS A 40 -26.29 -21.65 10.11
N MET A 41 -27.02 -21.97 9.02
CA MET A 41 -28.29 -22.72 9.10
C MET A 41 -28.16 -24.16 9.60
N ASN A 42 -26.97 -24.77 9.54
CA ASN A 42 -26.76 -26.15 9.97
C ASN A 42 -26.40 -26.24 11.46
N THR A 43 -25.61 -25.29 11.97
CA THR A 43 -25.28 -25.18 13.40
C THR A 43 -26.48 -24.74 14.24
N ASP A 44 -27.30 -23.82 13.73
CA ASP A 44 -28.50 -23.32 14.42
C ASP A 44 -29.56 -24.42 14.60
N ARG A 45 -29.70 -25.34 13.64
CA ARG A 45 -30.59 -26.51 13.75
C ARG A 45 -30.14 -27.45 14.86
N ASN A 46 -28.84 -27.77 14.92
CA ASN A 46 -28.30 -28.63 15.98
C ASN A 46 -28.46 -28.04 17.38
N PHE A 47 -28.35 -26.71 17.53
CA PHE A 47 -28.55 -26.06 18.84
C PHE A 47 -30.01 -26.08 19.29
N ILE A 48 -30.96 -25.90 18.36
CA ILE A 48 -32.40 -25.97 18.65
C ILE A 48 -32.80 -27.39 19.03
N ASP A 49 -32.30 -28.41 18.34
CA ASP A 49 -32.60 -29.82 18.63
C ASP A 49 -32.07 -30.23 20.02
N VAL A 50 -30.85 -29.80 20.37
CA VAL A 50 -30.27 -30.03 21.72
C VAL A 50 -31.04 -29.29 22.81
N LEU A 51 -31.54 -28.08 22.52
CA LEU A 51 -32.40 -27.35 23.45
C LEU A 51 -33.75 -28.06 23.64
N ASP A 52 -34.33 -28.57 22.56
CA ASP A 52 -35.60 -29.30 22.63
C ASP A 52 -35.47 -30.59 23.44
N ASP A 53 -34.41 -31.38 23.21
CA ASP A 53 -34.11 -32.58 23.99
C ASP A 53 -33.93 -32.27 25.48
N CYS A 54 -33.19 -31.20 25.82
CA CYS A 54 -32.93 -30.81 27.21
C CYS A 54 -34.19 -30.32 27.94
N PHE A 55 -35.06 -29.57 27.26
CA PHE A 55 -36.31 -29.09 27.85
C PHE A 55 -37.42 -30.14 27.88
N ASN A 56 -37.32 -31.21 27.10
CA ASN A 56 -38.26 -32.33 27.13
C ASN A 56 -38.14 -33.15 28.43
N GLU A 57 -36.95 -33.24 29.02
CA GLU A 57 -36.73 -33.94 30.29
C GLU A 57 -37.12 -33.16 31.55
N MET A 58 -37.34 -31.84 31.45
CA MET A 58 -37.70 -31.00 32.60
C MET A 58 -39.21 -30.99 32.89
N GLN A 59 -39.63 -31.18 34.15
CA GLN A 59 -41.03 -31.03 34.56
C GLN A 59 -41.40 -29.54 34.78
N ILE A 60 -41.42 -28.74 33.72
CA ILE A 60 -41.77 -27.31 33.75
C ILE A 60 -43.04 -27.06 32.90
N ASP A 61 -43.84 -26.06 33.27
CA ASP A 61 -45.02 -25.63 32.50
C ASP A 61 -44.64 -25.24 31.06
N ALA A 62 -45.46 -25.64 30.09
CA ALA A 62 -45.15 -25.49 28.66
C ALA A 62 -44.88 -24.03 28.27
N ARG A 63 -45.57 -23.06 28.88
CA ARG A 63 -45.39 -21.63 28.61
C ARG A 63 -44.07 -21.09 29.17
N GLN A 64 -43.64 -21.62 30.31
CA GLN A 64 -42.37 -21.28 30.94
C GLN A 64 -41.18 -21.87 30.16
N LYS A 65 -41.33 -23.10 29.64
CA LYS A 65 -40.34 -23.72 28.73
C LYS A 65 -40.16 -22.89 27.46
N ASP A 66 -41.24 -22.48 26.80
CA ASP A 66 -41.16 -21.70 25.57
C ASP A 66 -40.54 -20.31 25.80
N SER A 67 -40.86 -19.67 26.92
CA SER A 67 -40.25 -18.37 27.27
C SER A 67 -38.75 -18.50 27.55
N LEU A 68 -38.35 -19.58 28.23
CA LEU A 68 -36.94 -19.83 28.55
C LEU A 68 -36.13 -20.25 27.33
N LYS A 69 -36.67 -21.12 26.45
CA LYS A 69 -36.10 -21.45 25.14
C LYS A 69 -35.86 -20.20 24.32
N LYS A 70 -36.87 -19.32 24.23
CA LYS A 70 -36.77 -18.05 23.49
C LYS A 70 -35.71 -17.11 24.08
N ALA A 71 -35.62 -17.02 25.42
CA ALA A 71 -34.61 -16.19 26.08
C ALA A 71 -33.18 -16.71 25.84
N ILE A 72 -32.96 -18.03 25.93
CA ILE A 72 -31.67 -18.67 25.68
C ILE A 72 -31.26 -18.51 24.21
N LEU A 73 -32.19 -18.69 23.28
CA LEU A 73 -31.94 -18.52 21.84
C LEU A 73 -31.55 -17.07 21.51
N ILE A 74 -32.25 -16.09 22.08
CA ILE A 74 -31.91 -14.66 21.89
C ILE A 74 -30.52 -14.36 22.46
N SER A 75 -30.20 -14.87 23.65
CA SER A 75 -28.89 -14.68 24.29
C SER A 75 -27.75 -15.30 23.47
N HIS A 76 -27.95 -16.54 22.99
CA HIS A 76 -26.98 -17.25 22.17
C HIS A 76 -26.72 -16.54 20.84
N ASN A 77 -27.78 -16.13 20.14
CA ASN A 77 -27.66 -15.41 18.88
C ASN A 77 -26.97 -14.05 19.05
N ASN A 78 -27.24 -13.32 20.13
CA ASN A 78 -26.55 -12.08 20.45
C ASN A 78 -25.06 -12.33 20.76
N SER A 79 -24.73 -13.40 21.48
CA SER A 79 -23.34 -13.76 21.77
C SER A 79 -22.56 -14.11 20.50
N LEU A 80 -23.16 -14.87 19.57
CA LEU A 80 -22.59 -15.19 18.27
C LEU A 80 -22.41 -13.96 17.37
N ALA A 81 -23.43 -13.10 17.28
CA ALA A 81 -23.33 -11.85 16.53
C ALA A 81 -22.21 -10.94 17.08
N ASN A 82 -22.04 -10.92 18.41
CA ASN A 82 -20.96 -10.18 19.06
C ASN A 82 -19.57 -10.81 18.84
N SER A 83 -19.46 -12.13 18.71
CA SER A 83 -18.17 -12.77 18.39
C SER A 83 -17.77 -12.55 16.93
N GLU A 84 -18.72 -12.70 16.00
CA GLU A 84 -18.52 -12.48 14.56
C GLU A 84 -18.10 -11.02 14.27
N THR A 85 -18.73 -10.06 14.95
CA THR A 85 -18.35 -8.64 14.84
C THR A 85 -16.98 -8.35 15.45
N ARG A 86 -16.61 -8.99 16.56
CA ARG A 86 -15.26 -8.85 17.15
C ARG A 86 -14.17 -9.44 16.27
N GLU A 87 -14.44 -10.57 15.62
CA GLU A 87 -13.52 -11.19 14.68
C GLU A 87 -13.28 -10.28 13.46
N ARG A 88 -14.36 -9.79 12.84
CA ARG A 88 -14.26 -8.82 11.74
C ARG A 88 -13.54 -7.54 12.15
N LEU A 89 -13.78 -7.05 13.36
CA LEU A 89 -13.09 -5.88 13.90
C LEU A 89 -11.59 -6.15 14.11
N GLY A 90 -11.23 -7.35 14.57
CA GLY A 90 -9.82 -7.76 14.71
C GLY A 90 -9.09 -7.81 13.37
N ILE A 91 -9.74 -8.35 12.34
CA ILE A 91 -9.20 -8.37 10.97
C ILE A 91 -9.00 -6.93 10.46
N LEU A 92 -10.02 -6.09 10.60
CA LEU A 92 -9.93 -4.69 10.17
C LEU A 92 -8.82 -3.93 10.90
N PHE A 93 -8.65 -4.17 12.20
CA PHE A 93 -7.62 -3.54 13.00
C PHE A 93 -6.21 -3.94 12.56
N GLU A 94 -5.95 -5.24 12.31
CA GLU A 94 -4.64 -5.64 11.81
C GLU A 94 -4.37 -5.18 10.37
N TYR A 95 -5.42 -5.09 9.55
CA TYR A 95 -5.31 -4.48 8.23
C TYR A 95 -4.88 -3.01 8.35
N GLU A 96 -5.58 -2.21 9.16
CA GLU A 96 -5.26 -0.79 9.37
C GLU A 96 -3.85 -0.61 9.95
N LYS A 97 -3.49 -1.38 10.98
CA LYS A 97 -2.16 -1.35 11.58
C LYS A 97 -1.06 -1.68 10.59
N ASN A 98 -1.27 -2.66 9.71
CA ASN A 98 -0.28 -3.02 8.70
C ASN A 98 -0.09 -1.92 7.66
N TYR A 99 -1.18 -1.31 7.17
CA TYR A 99 -1.10 -0.15 6.28
C TYR A 99 -0.37 1.04 6.92
N LEU A 100 -0.66 1.32 8.20
CA LEU A 100 0.04 2.37 8.95
C LEU A 100 1.53 2.05 9.13
N SER A 101 1.88 0.78 9.36
CA SER A 101 3.27 0.33 9.42
C SER A 101 3.99 0.54 8.08
N LEU A 102 3.35 0.14 6.98
CA LEU A 102 3.87 0.32 5.63
C LEU A 102 4.10 1.81 5.33
N ILE A 103 3.12 2.67 5.63
CA ILE A 103 3.26 4.12 5.48
C ILE A 103 4.43 4.66 6.30
N LYS A 104 4.62 4.18 7.53
CA LYS A 104 5.70 4.63 8.40
C LYS A 104 7.08 4.24 7.85
N GLU A 105 7.24 2.99 7.41
CA GLU A 105 8.48 2.45 6.83
C GLU A 105 8.87 3.22 5.56
N TYR A 106 7.94 3.35 4.62
CA TYR A 106 8.25 3.94 3.32
C TYR A 106 8.27 5.47 3.29
N LYS A 107 7.74 6.14 4.33
CA LYS A 107 7.86 7.61 4.45
C LYS A 107 9.31 8.05 4.55
N GLU A 108 10.13 7.30 5.27
CA GLU A 108 11.56 7.63 5.42
C GLU A 108 12.30 7.37 4.11
N GLU A 109 11.96 6.31 3.41
CA GLU A 109 12.59 5.96 2.14
C GLU A 109 12.21 6.92 1.00
N ILE A 110 10.95 7.36 0.94
CA ILE A 110 10.52 8.42 0.00
C ILE A 110 11.28 9.72 0.27
N LYS A 111 11.40 10.12 1.54
CA LYS A 111 12.19 11.31 1.91
C LYS A 111 13.66 11.18 1.54
N PHE A 112 14.21 9.98 1.66
CA PHE A 112 15.60 9.70 1.28
C PHE A 112 15.79 9.87 -0.23
N ILE A 113 14.87 9.32 -1.04
CA ILE A 113 14.87 9.50 -2.50
C ILE A 113 14.72 11.00 -2.86
N GLU A 114 13.80 11.71 -2.22
CA GLU A 114 13.62 13.17 -2.41
C GLU A 114 14.89 13.95 -2.09
N SER A 115 15.59 13.61 -1.00
CA SER A 115 16.88 14.22 -0.65
C SER A 115 17.93 13.99 -1.73
N MET A 116 18.05 12.75 -2.23
CA MET A 116 19.05 12.42 -3.25
C MET A 116 18.77 13.11 -4.59
N GLN A 117 17.49 13.21 -5.00
CA GLN A 117 17.11 13.95 -6.19
C GLN A 117 17.39 15.46 -6.06
N GLU A 118 17.12 16.02 -4.87
CA GLU A 118 17.43 17.42 -4.57
C GLU A 118 18.94 17.68 -4.57
N ASP A 119 19.73 16.76 -4.01
CA ASP A 119 21.19 16.86 -4.01
C ASP A 119 21.75 16.79 -5.44
N LEU A 120 21.23 15.91 -6.29
CA LEU A 120 21.59 15.89 -7.72
C LEU A 120 21.25 17.22 -8.43
N ARG A 121 20.10 17.82 -8.12
CA ARG A 121 19.73 19.14 -8.68
C ARG A 121 20.70 20.22 -8.21
N LYS A 122 21.05 20.25 -6.92
CA LYS A 122 22.01 21.22 -6.35
C LYS A 122 23.41 21.03 -6.91
N GLU A 123 23.86 19.79 -7.03
CA GLU A 123 25.18 19.46 -7.57
C GLU A 123 25.28 19.89 -9.03
N ARG A 124 24.26 19.58 -9.85
CA ARG A 124 24.16 20.04 -11.24
C ARG A 124 24.21 21.57 -11.31
N ALA A 125 23.45 22.27 -10.48
CA ALA A 125 23.44 23.74 -10.46
C ALA A 125 24.81 24.33 -10.09
N ARG A 126 25.43 23.80 -9.02
CA ARG A 126 26.75 24.24 -8.54
C ARG A 126 27.86 23.99 -9.55
N PHE A 127 27.81 22.87 -10.26
CA PHE A 127 28.78 22.56 -11.31
C PHE A 127 28.77 23.62 -12.42
N PHE A 128 27.58 24.01 -12.90
CA PHE A 128 27.48 25.01 -13.99
C PHE A 128 27.69 26.45 -13.51
N SER A 129 27.32 26.80 -12.28
CA SER A 129 27.46 28.17 -11.77
C SER A 129 28.87 28.50 -11.29
N ASP A 130 29.50 27.57 -10.59
CA ASP A 130 30.71 27.83 -9.82
C ASP A 130 31.90 27.09 -10.43
N THR A 131 31.86 25.75 -10.45
CA THR A 131 33.00 24.91 -10.82
C THR A 131 33.41 25.12 -12.28
N LEU A 132 32.47 25.16 -13.21
CA LEU A 132 32.75 25.38 -14.62
C LEU A 132 33.34 26.77 -14.87
N LYS A 133 32.85 27.77 -14.13
CA LYS A 133 33.32 29.15 -14.22
C LYS A 133 34.74 29.28 -13.67
N GLU A 134 35.03 28.64 -12.55
CA GLU A 134 36.36 28.58 -11.93
C GLU A 134 37.38 27.85 -12.83
N VAL A 135 37.01 26.70 -13.39
CA VAL A 135 37.86 25.97 -14.35
C VAL A 135 38.11 26.82 -15.60
N SER A 136 37.09 27.48 -16.15
CA SER A 136 37.29 28.37 -17.29
C SER A 136 38.23 29.54 -16.96
N LEU A 137 38.14 30.10 -15.75
CA LEU A 137 38.95 31.25 -15.34
C LEU A 137 40.41 30.86 -15.10
N THR A 138 40.66 29.73 -14.42
CA THR A 138 42.01 29.18 -14.21
C THR A 138 42.71 28.78 -15.52
N MET A 139 41.97 28.31 -16.52
CA MET A 139 42.52 28.02 -17.85
C MET A 139 42.95 29.29 -18.60
N VAL A 140 42.21 30.38 -18.43
CA VAL A 140 42.56 31.71 -18.99
C VAL A 140 43.79 32.28 -18.28
N GLU A 141 43.85 32.20 -16.95
CA GLU A 141 45.02 32.62 -16.16
C GLU A 141 46.29 31.84 -16.52
N SER A 142 46.15 30.56 -16.84
CA SER A 142 47.24 29.67 -17.24
C SER A 142 47.69 29.86 -18.70
N GLN A 143 47.12 30.82 -19.43
CA GLN A 143 47.43 31.11 -20.84
C GLN A 143 47.26 29.90 -21.77
N ILE A 144 46.31 29.02 -21.48
CA ILE A 144 46.02 27.87 -22.34
C ILE A 144 45.41 28.38 -23.66
N PRO A 145 45.85 27.89 -24.83
CA PRO A 145 45.25 28.25 -26.11
C PRO A 145 43.73 28.01 -26.09
N SER A 146 42.97 29.00 -26.54
CA SER A 146 41.48 28.99 -26.49
C SER A 146 40.87 27.74 -27.13
N GLU A 147 41.51 27.21 -28.16
CA GLU A 147 41.08 26.02 -28.90
C GLU A 147 41.26 24.72 -28.09
N VAL A 148 42.32 24.63 -27.30
CA VAL A 148 42.56 23.51 -26.37
C VAL A 148 41.65 23.64 -25.15
N ALA A 149 41.47 24.87 -24.64
CA ALA A 149 40.62 25.13 -23.49
C ALA A 149 39.15 24.78 -23.74
N SER A 150 38.62 25.17 -24.90
CA SER A 150 37.25 24.81 -25.30
C SER A 150 37.07 23.31 -25.51
N CYS A 151 38.09 22.60 -26.01
CA CYS A 151 38.06 21.14 -26.14
C CYS A 151 37.96 20.45 -24.77
N TRP A 152 38.82 20.82 -23.82
CA TRP A 152 38.82 20.23 -22.47
C TRP A 152 37.58 20.59 -21.67
N ILE A 153 37.07 21.82 -21.78
CA ILE A 153 35.81 22.21 -21.15
C ILE A 153 34.65 21.35 -21.68
N ARG A 154 34.59 21.13 -22.99
CA ARG A 154 33.56 20.27 -23.61
C ARG A 154 33.67 18.82 -23.14
N GLU A 155 34.89 18.28 -23.05
CA GLU A 155 35.11 16.93 -22.53
C GLU A 155 34.77 16.81 -21.04
N LEU A 156 35.10 17.81 -20.24
CA LEU A 156 34.76 17.88 -18.81
C LEU A 156 33.24 17.92 -18.62
N VAL A 157 32.54 18.80 -19.34
CA VAL A 157 31.08 18.90 -19.28
C VAL A 157 30.43 17.60 -19.74
N ASN A 158 30.93 16.98 -20.82
CA ASN A 158 30.41 15.70 -21.29
C ASN A 158 30.63 14.58 -20.27
N SER A 159 31.83 14.47 -19.70
CA SER A 159 32.16 13.46 -18.69
C SER A 159 31.29 13.62 -17.44
N TYR A 160 31.19 14.86 -16.94
CA TYR A 160 30.41 15.17 -15.75
C TYR A 160 28.91 14.93 -15.98
N THR A 161 28.37 15.38 -17.10
CA THR A 161 26.96 15.13 -17.46
C THR A 161 26.67 13.63 -17.53
N LYS A 162 27.58 12.85 -18.13
CA LYS A 162 27.42 11.40 -18.23
C LYS A 162 27.44 10.71 -16.87
N SER A 163 28.34 11.13 -15.98
CA SER A 163 28.38 10.62 -14.60
C SER A 163 27.11 10.96 -13.82
N LEU A 164 26.61 12.19 -13.99
CA LEU A 164 25.43 12.67 -13.29
C LEU A 164 24.14 12.00 -13.82
N ASP A 165 24.07 11.74 -15.12
CA ASP A 165 22.99 10.99 -15.73
C ASP A 165 22.98 9.52 -15.25
N VAL A 166 24.15 8.88 -15.11
CA VAL A 166 24.26 7.54 -14.49
C VAL A 166 23.72 7.56 -13.06
N SER A 167 24.10 8.55 -12.26
CA SER A 167 23.57 8.71 -10.91
C SER A 167 22.05 8.92 -10.93
N SER A 168 21.49 9.69 -11.86
CA SER A 168 20.03 9.86 -12.00
C SER A 168 19.31 8.54 -12.29
N ILE A 169 19.85 7.75 -13.22
CA ILE A 169 19.28 6.45 -13.60
C ILE A 169 19.23 5.49 -12.40
N ILE A 170 20.31 5.42 -11.61
CA ILE A 170 20.36 4.56 -10.42
C ILE A 170 19.27 4.94 -9.41
N ILE A 171 19.05 6.24 -9.21
CA ILE A 171 18.03 6.73 -8.29
C ILE A 171 16.63 6.43 -8.79
N GLU A 172 16.40 6.60 -10.09
CA GLU A 172 15.12 6.27 -10.73
C GLU A 172 14.82 4.77 -10.62
N GLU A 173 15.81 3.91 -10.88
CA GLU A 173 15.70 2.45 -10.73
C GLU A 173 15.35 2.07 -9.29
N HIS A 174 16.13 2.55 -8.31
CA HIS A 174 15.85 2.32 -6.90
C HIS A 174 14.45 2.80 -6.50
N THR A 175 14.02 3.96 -7.01
CA THR A 175 12.68 4.50 -6.74
C THR A 175 11.59 3.58 -7.28
N PHE A 176 11.77 3.04 -8.49
CA PHE A 176 10.83 2.11 -9.09
C PHE A 176 10.75 0.80 -8.29
N ASP A 177 11.88 0.30 -7.82
CA ASP A 177 11.95 -0.91 -6.99
C ASP A 177 11.27 -0.70 -5.64
N THR A 178 11.56 0.39 -4.92
CA THR A 178 10.88 0.72 -3.66
C THR A 178 9.35 0.82 -3.88
N ILE A 179 8.89 1.46 -4.96
CA ILE A 179 7.46 1.55 -5.29
C ILE A 179 6.88 0.16 -5.64
N GLY A 180 7.65 -0.67 -6.34
CA GLY A 180 7.31 -2.05 -6.66
C GLY A 180 7.11 -2.88 -5.39
N ASP A 181 8.01 -2.75 -4.43
CA ASP A 181 7.97 -3.44 -3.15
C ASP A 181 6.82 -2.96 -2.27
N ILE A 182 6.53 -1.66 -2.22
CA ILE A 182 5.34 -1.11 -1.56
C ILE A 182 4.09 -1.79 -2.14
N ARG A 183 3.98 -1.85 -3.47
CA ARG A 183 2.83 -2.44 -4.15
C ARG A 183 2.72 -3.94 -3.87
N ASN A 184 3.83 -4.66 -3.90
CA ASN A 184 3.86 -6.09 -3.69
C ASN A 184 3.51 -6.44 -2.23
N LYS A 185 4.10 -5.74 -1.25
CA LYS A 185 3.77 -5.91 0.17
C LYS A 185 2.30 -5.59 0.45
N ALA A 186 1.76 -4.50 -0.11
CA ALA A 186 0.33 -4.19 0.01
C ALA A 186 -0.59 -5.26 -0.61
N LYS A 187 -0.22 -5.83 -1.76
CA LYS A 187 -0.99 -6.89 -2.43
C LYS A 187 -0.90 -8.24 -1.74
N MET A 188 0.25 -8.60 -1.16
CA MET A 188 0.44 -9.86 -0.44
C MET A 188 -0.46 -9.95 0.80
N THR A 189 -0.68 -8.84 1.49
CA THR A 189 -1.62 -8.77 2.61
C THR A 189 -3.06 -9.11 2.18
N ILE A 190 -3.50 -8.64 1.00
CA ILE A 190 -4.83 -8.95 0.45
C ILE A 190 -4.98 -10.45 0.12
N ASN A 191 -3.91 -11.12 -0.32
CA ASN A 191 -3.97 -12.50 -0.80
C ASN A 191 -3.77 -13.56 0.30
N TYR A 192 -3.07 -13.26 1.39
CA TYR A 192 -2.90 -14.20 2.52
C TYR A 192 -4.22 -14.46 3.26
N GLU A 193 -5.11 -13.48 3.32
CA GLU A 193 -6.41 -13.58 4.01
C GLU A 193 -7.46 -14.32 3.17
N GLN A 194 -7.38 -14.29 1.84
CA GLN A 194 -8.24 -15.12 0.97
C GLN A 194 -7.92 -16.62 1.06
N LYS A 195 -6.71 -17.00 1.46
CA LYS A 195 -6.26 -18.40 1.54
C LYS A 195 -6.51 -19.05 2.90
N SER A 196 -6.70 -18.26 3.97
CA SER A 196 -7.11 -18.77 5.29
C SER A 196 -8.61 -19.10 5.36
N GLU A 197 -9.42 -18.60 4.41
CA GLU A 197 -10.84 -18.94 4.30
C GLU A 197 -11.11 -20.26 3.51
N GLU A 198 -10.10 -20.80 2.81
CA GLU A 198 -10.23 -22.01 1.97
C GLU A 198 -9.75 -23.33 2.62
N LYS A 199 -9.33 -23.33 3.90
CA LYS A 199 -8.95 -24.55 4.64
C LYS A 199 -9.88 -24.82 5.81
#